data_AF-A0A1C6PEK1-F1
#
_entry.id   AF-A0A1C6PEK1-F1
#
_cell.length_a   1.000
_cell.length_b   1.000
_cell.length_c   1.000
_cell.angle_alpha   90.00
_cell.angle_beta   90.00
_cell.angle_gamma   90.00
#
_symmetry.space_group_name_H-M   'P 1'
#
loop_
_entity.id
_entity.type
_entity.pdbx_description
1 polymer ?
#
loop_
_entity_poly.entity_id
_entity_poly.type
_entity_poly.pdbx_seq_one_letter_code
_entity_poly.pdbx_strand_id
1 'polypeptide(L)'
;MTDHYPYRIAARRGDLTLIWRPGEGDAPDELAVDELGGLLTFHGLETLQAHCDRNGWELVRDGGTTLDLDAVRRWVEHPDHDSSRPELLLDAWNFFEDLSHSLRTGPPLPPQGPVHDSAYEKIFGGEALEPAAGDGAWTAEERGAVRDLLGTGLNLWEQAVHGPGPAD
;
A
#
# COMPACT_ATOMS: atom_id res chain seq x y z
N MET A 1 20.21 1.64 13.70
CA MET A 1 18.87 1.66 14.32
C MET A 1 17.93 1.82 13.17
N THR A 2 16.90 0.98 13.07
CA THR A 2 15.89 1.11 12.02
C THR A 2 14.99 2.28 12.40
N ASP A 3 14.88 3.26 11.52
CA ASP A 3 13.97 4.38 11.71
C ASP A 3 12.52 3.87 11.57
N HIS A 4 11.61 4.37 12.41
CA HIS A 4 10.20 3.99 12.36
C HIS A 4 9.38 5.21 11.98
N TYR A 5 8.51 5.09 10.98
CA TYR A 5 7.71 6.19 10.47
C TYR A 5 6.22 5.90 10.60
N PRO A 6 5.40 6.88 11.00
CA PRO A 6 3.96 6.72 10.99
C PRO A 6 3.44 6.75 9.54
N TYR A 7 2.73 5.70 9.13
CA TYR A 7 2.09 5.63 7.82
C TYR A 7 0.57 5.60 7.99
N ARG A 8 -0.15 6.64 7.52
CA ARG A 8 -1.60 6.75 7.74
C ARG A 8 -2.37 6.14 6.58
N ILE A 9 -3.34 5.31 6.92
CA ILE A 9 -4.30 4.70 6.01
C ILE A 9 -5.67 5.32 6.30
N ALA A 10 -6.26 5.97 5.30
CA ALA A 10 -7.67 6.33 5.31
C ALA A 10 -8.48 5.21 4.66
N ALA A 11 -9.48 4.71 5.40
CA ALA A 11 -10.35 3.60 4.97
C ALA A 11 -11.77 3.79 5.50
N ARG A 12 -12.78 3.20 4.84
CA ARG A 12 -14.21 3.29 5.21
C ARG A 12 -14.52 3.08 6.70
N ARG A 13 -13.78 2.18 7.34
CA ARG A 13 -14.03 1.74 8.74
C ARG A 13 -13.31 2.60 9.78
N GLY A 14 -12.61 3.64 9.34
CA GLY A 14 -11.84 4.54 10.17
C GLY A 14 -10.36 4.48 9.84
N ASP A 15 -9.68 5.58 10.13
CA ASP A 15 -8.27 5.72 9.84
C ASP A 15 -7.44 4.84 10.77
N LEU A 16 -6.42 4.22 10.19
CA LEU A 16 -5.40 3.48 10.91
C LEU A 16 -4.04 4.11 10.63
N THR A 17 -3.16 4.05 11.62
CA THR A 17 -1.75 4.41 11.50
C THR A 17 -0.95 3.14 11.70
N LEU A 18 -0.01 2.90 10.79
CA LEU A 18 0.92 1.79 10.80
C LEU A 18 2.32 2.30 11.14
N ILE A 19 3.23 1.37 11.41
CA ILE A 19 4.65 1.67 11.53
C ILE A 19 5.34 1.14 10.28
N TRP A 20 5.84 2.03 9.44
CA TRP A 20 6.66 1.72 8.28
C TRP A 20 8.14 1.77 8.65
N ARG A 21 8.91 0.84 8.11
CA ARG A 21 10.34 0.64 8.39
C ARG A 21 11.05 0.55 7.03
N PRO A 22 11.97 1.48 6.73
CA PRO A 22 12.73 1.40 5.50
C PRO A 22 13.65 0.17 5.54
N GLY A 23 13.80 -0.48 4.40
CA GLY A 23 14.78 -1.54 4.18
C GLY A 23 16.21 -1.01 4.27
N GLU A 24 17.14 -1.88 4.64
CA GLU A 24 18.57 -1.56 4.60
C GLU A 24 19.18 -1.98 3.25
N GLY A 25 19.74 -1.02 2.52
CA GLY A 25 20.39 -1.26 1.23
C GLY A 25 19.36 -1.63 0.14
N ASP A 26 19.45 -2.85 -0.38
CA ASP A 26 18.53 -3.37 -1.41
C ASP A 26 17.38 -4.20 -0.79
N ALA A 27 17.28 -4.26 0.54
CA ALA A 27 16.17 -4.93 1.20
C ALA A 27 14.86 -4.15 0.97
N PRO A 28 13.72 -4.85 0.82
CA PRO A 28 12.43 -4.18 0.69
C PRO A 28 12.05 -3.44 1.98
N ASP A 29 11.20 -2.44 1.84
CA ASP A 29 10.58 -1.78 2.97
C ASP A 29 9.55 -2.71 3.63
N GLU A 30 9.31 -2.51 4.92
CA GLU A 30 8.44 -3.37 5.70
C GLU A 30 7.52 -2.57 6.64
N LEU A 31 6.34 -3.12 6.88
CA LEU A 31 5.44 -2.73 7.95
C LEU A 31 5.79 -3.52 9.22
N ALA A 32 5.66 -2.90 10.39
CA ALA A 32 5.88 -3.58 11.65
C ALA A 32 4.75 -4.59 11.94
N VAL A 33 5.15 -5.78 12.35
CA VAL A 33 4.25 -6.88 12.74
C VAL A 33 4.51 -7.31 14.18
N ASP A 34 3.52 -7.96 14.80
CA ASP A 34 3.68 -8.60 16.09
C ASP A 34 4.45 -9.94 15.99
N GLU A 35 4.67 -10.60 17.13
CA GLU A 35 5.40 -11.87 17.21
C GLU A 35 4.73 -13.01 16.41
N LEU A 36 3.42 -12.92 16.18
CA LEU A 36 2.63 -13.89 15.41
C LEU A 36 2.60 -13.53 13.91
N GLY A 37 3.17 -12.39 13.51
CA GLY A 37 3.15 -11.89 12.13
C GLY A 37 1.88 -11.12 11.78
N GLY A 38 1.09 -10.69 12.76
CA GLY A 38 -0.06 -9.80 12.57
C GLY A 38 0.36 -8.34 12.44
N LEU A 39 -0.28 -7.59 11.56
CA LEU A 39 0.04 -6.18 11.34
C LEU A 39 -0.22 -5.33 12.60
N LEU A 40 0.77 -4.55 13.02
CA LEU A 40 0.58 -3.58 14.10
C LEU A 40 -0.20 -2.36 13.59
N THR A 41 -1.40 -2.16 14.14
CA THR A 41 -2.30 -1.06 13.75
C THR A 41 -2.64 -0.17 14.94
N PHE A 42 -2.77 1.12 14.70
CA PHE A 42 -3.03 2.13 15.72
C PHE A 42 -4.11 3.10 15.24
N HIS A 43 -5.01 3.53 16.12
CA HIS A 43 -6.03 4.54 15.78
C HIS A 43 -5.50 5.98 15.73
N GLY A 44 -4.22 6.21 16.06
CA GLY A 44 -3.61 7.52 15.98
C GLY A 44 -2.17 7.56 16.48
N LEU A 45 -1.53 8.72 16.30
CA LEU A 45 -0.12 8.91 16.59
C LEU A 45 0.23 8.73 18.08
N GLU A 46 -0.70 9.04 18.99
CA GLU A 46 -0.47 8.90 20.43
C GLU A 46 -0.29 7.43 20.84
N THR A 47 -1.18 6.54 20.38
CA THR A 47 -1.11 5.12 20.72
C THR A 47 0.07 4.43 20.03
N LEU A 48 0.42 4.89 18.82
CA LEU A 48 1.63 4.47 18.12
C LEU A 48 2.90 4.90 18.88
N GLN A 49 3.01 6.17 19.29
CA GLN A 49 4.16 6.66 20.06
C GLN A 49 4.32 5.88 21.37
N ALA A 50 3.23 5.65 22.10
CA ALA A 50 3.26 4.88 23.34
C ALA A 50 3.67 3.40 23.11
N HIS A 51 3.45 2.86 21.91
CA HIS A 51 4.00 1.55 21.53
C HIS A 51 5.50 1.63 21.27
N CYS A 52 5.96 2.61 20.49
CA CYS A 52 7.38 2.82 20.21
C CYS A 52 8.19 3.01 21.50
N ASP A 53 7.74 3.88 22.42
CA ASP A 53 8.42 4.16 23.69
C ASP A 53 8.58 2.90 24.57
N ARG A 54 7.55 2.04 24.60
CA ARG A 54 7.59 0.77 25.36
C ARG A 54 8.56 -0.25 24.77
N ASN A 55 8.80 -0.20 23.48
CA ASN A 55 9.69 -1.13 22.77
C ASN A 55 11.09 -0.54 22.51
N GLY A 56 11.34 0.70 22.95
CA GLY A 56 12.61 1.39 22.70
C GLY A 56 12.83 1.72 21.22
N TRP A 57 11.76 1.91 20.45
CA TRP A 57 11.81 2.28 19.04
C TRP A 57 11.74 3.80 18.89
N GLU A 58 12.61 4.36 18.05
CA GLU A 58 12.58 5.78 17.71
C GLU A 58 11.56 6.04 16.60
N LEU A 59 10.54 6.84 16.90
CA LEU A 59 9.53 7.27 15.93
C LEU A 59 9.92 8.60 15.29
N VAL A 60 10.21 8.57 13.99
CA VAL A 60 10.48 9.73 13.17
C VAL A 60 9.16 10.25 12.59
N ARG A 61 8.80 11.50 12.93
CA ARG A 61 7.48 12.08 12.60
C ARG A 61 7.42 12.88 11.29
N ASP A 62 8.54 13.02 10.59
CA ASP A 62 8.58 13.71 9.30
C ASP A 62 8.01 12.82 8.19
N GLY A 63 7.27 13.44 7.26
CA GLY A 63 6.85 12.78 6.01
C GLY A 63 5.56 11.95 6.06
N GLY A 64 4.69 12.15 7.05
CA GLY A 64 3.42 11.41 7.15
C GLY A 64 2.48 11.69 5.98
N THR A 65 2.49 10.83 4.95
CA THR A 65 1.48 10.81 3.89
C THR A 65 0.25 10.04 4.37
N THR A 66 -0.90 10.26 3.72
CA THR A 66 -2.12 9.49 3.98
C THR A 66 -2.52 8.78 2.70
N LEU A 67 -2.51 7.46 2.74
CA LEU A 67 -3.00 6.63 1.65
C LEU A 67 -4.52 6.42 1.79
N ASP A 68 -5.29 6.89 0.80
CA ASP A 68 -6.75 6.73 0.75
C ASP A 68 -7.12 5.44 0.01
N LEU A 69 -7.31 4.35 0.76
CA LEU A 69 -7.68 3.05 0.19
C LEU A 69 -9.11 3.02 -0.38
N ASP A 70 -9.97 3.95 0.03
CA ASP A 70 -11.32 4.06 -0.55
C ASP A 70 -11.26 4.65 -1.95
N ALA A 71 -10.37 5.62 -2.18
CA ALA A 71 -10.10 6.15 -3.51
C ALA A 71 -9.46 5.08 -4.41
N VAL A 72 -8.51 4.29 -3.89
CA VAL A 72 -7.94 3.15 -4.62
C VAL A 72 -9.03 2.14 -5.00
N ARG A 73 -9.92 1.80 -4.07
CA ARG A 73 -11.04 0.87 -4.33
C ARG A 73 -11.99 1.38 -5.41
N ARG A 74 -12.36 2.66 -5.36
CA ARG A 74 -13.20 3.28 -6.40
C ARG A 74 -12.54 3.19 -7.78
N TRP A 75 -11.23 3.42 -7.86
CA TRP A 75 -10.49 3.28 -9.10
C TRP A 75 -10.47 1.84 -9.60
N VAL A 76 -10.23 0.85 -8.73
CA VAL A 76 -10.26 -0.58 -9.10
C VAL A 76 -11.63 -0.98 -9.64
N GLU A 77 -12.72 -0.53 -9.00
CA GLU A 77 -14.11 -0.83 -9.42
C GLU A 77 -14.49 -0.11 -10.72
N HIS A 78 -14.11 1.16 -10.86
CA HIS A 78 -14.54 2.05 -11.93
C HIS A 78 -13.38 2.90 -12.49
N PRO A 79 -12.40 2.28 -13.18
CA PRO A 79 -11.15 2.94 -13.59
C PRO A 79 -11.36 4.06 -14.63
N ASP A 80 -12.50 4.07 -15.33
CA ASP A 80 -12.81 5.06 -16.37
C ASP A 80 -13.56 6.30 -15.83
N HIS A 81 -13.96 6.29 -14.55
CA HIS A 81 -14.80 7.34 -13.96
C HIS A 81 -14.07 8.26 -12.97
N ASP A 82 -13.00 7.79 -12.35
CA ASP A 82 -12.23 8.59 -11.40
C ASP A 82 -11.07 9.27 -12.12
N SER A 83 -10.92 10.59 -11.94
CA SER A 83 -9.80 11.34 -12.49
C SER A 83 -8.54 10.82 -11.83
N SER A 84 -7.79 10.05 -12.60
CA SER A 84 -6.68 9.22 -12.17
C SER A 84 -5.59 10.06 -11.49
N ARG A 85 -5.23 9.68 -10.25
CA ARG A 85 -4.12 10.27 -9.50
C ARG A 85 -2.94 9.29 -9.54
N PRO A 86 -1.94 9.50 -10.42
CA PRO A 86 -0.81 8.58 -10.55
C PRO A 86 -0.13 8.30 -9.22
N GLU A 87 0.10 9.37 -8.45
CA GLU A 87 0.71 9.30 -7.11
C GLU A 87 -0.06 8.37 -6.16
N LEU A 88 -1.39 8.43 -6.14
CA LEU A 88 -2.20 7.56 -5.29
C LEU A 88 -2.06 6.08 -5.68
N LEU A 89 -2.04 5.78 -6.97
CA LEU A 89 -1.92 4.39 -7.45
C LEU A 89 -0.50 3.86 -7.19
N LEU A 90 0.51 4.71 -7.33
CA LEU A 90 1.90 4.38 -7.00
C LEU A 90 2.07 4.12 -5.51
N ASP A 91 1.58 5.02 -4.66
CA ASP A 91 1.63 4.88 -3.20
C ASP A 91 0.90 3.59 -2.76
N ALA A 92 -0.25 3.29 -3.37
CA ALA A 92 -1.00 2.08 -3.09
C ALA A 92 -0.26 0.82 -3.52
N TRP A 93 0.37 0.83 -4.70
CA TRP A 93 1.17 -0.28 -5.19
C TRP A 93 2.32 -0.58 -4.24
N ASN A 94 3.15 0.42 -3.94
CA ASN A 94 4.29 0.28 -3.03
C ASN A 94 3.83 -0.22 -1.65
N PHE A 95 2.76 0.36 -1.11
CA PHE A 95 2.18 -0.07 0.16
C PHE A 95 1.77 -1.55 0.15
N PHE A 96 1.15 -2.04 -0.93
CA PHE A 96 0.71 -3.43 -0.99
C PHE A 96 1.89 -4.40 -1.15
N GLU A 97 2.98 -4.00 -1.82
CA GLU A 97 4.22 -4.78 -1.85
C GLU A 97 4.82 -4.89 -0.45
N ASP A 98 5.00 -3.77 0.25
CA ASP A 98 5.50 -3.74 1.63
C ASP A 98 4.63 -4.60 2.55
N LEU A 99 3.30 -4.50 2.42
CA LEU A 99 2.36 -5.31 3.17
C LEU A 99 2.53 -6.80 2.87
N SER A 100 2.63 -7.18 1.60
CA SER A 100 2.82 -8.57 1.17
C SER A 100 4.16 -9.13 1.63
N HIS A 101 5.22 -8.32 1.70
CA HIS A 101 6.52 -8.74 2.20
C HIS A 101 6.52 -8.91 3.72
N SER A 102 5.78 -8.07 4.43
CA SER A 102 5.75 -8.04 5.90
C SER A 102 4.90 -9.16 6.51
N LEU A 103 3.80 -9.50 5.87
CA LEU A 103 2.87 -10.51 6.37
C LEU A 103 3.39 -11.93 6.11
N ARG A 104 3.30 -12.78 7.13
CA ARG A 104 3.63 -14.21 7.02
C ARG A 104 2.48 -15.06 6.46
N THR A 105 1.29 -14.48 6.39
CA THR A 105 0.04 -15.15 6.01
C THR A 105 -0.78 -14.24 5.11
N GLY A 106 -1.58 -14.85 4.22
CA GLY A 106 -2.38 -14.14 3.22
C GLY A 106 -2.07 -14.61 1.81
N PRO A 107 -2.95 -14.30 0.84
CA PRO A 107 -2.65 -14.56 -0.56
C PRO A 107 -1.46 -13.69 -1.00
N PRO A 108 -0.50 -14.24 -1.76
CA PRO A 108 0.53 -13.42 -2.36
C PRO A 108 -0.08 -12.47 -3.39
N LEU A 109 0.57 -11.33 -3.62
CA LEU A 109 0.26 -10.50 -4.78
C LEU A 109 0.45 -11.29 -6.09
N PRO A 110 -0.24 -10.90 -7.17
CA PRO A 110 -0.01 -11.49 -8.49
C PRO A 110 1.48 -11.41 -8.87
N PRO A 111 2.03 -12.43 -9.55
CA PRO A 111 3.42 -12.41 -9.97
C PRO A 111 3.63 -11.25 -10.95
N GLN A 112 4.57 -10.37 -10.58
CA GLN A 112 4.92 -9.21 -11.37
C GLN A 112 5.94 -9.59 -12.46
N GLY A 113 5.97 -8.80 -13.53
CA GLY A 113 6.81 -9.05 -14.69
C GLY A 113 6.72 -7.89 -15.68
N PRO A 114 7.15 -8.06 -16.94
CA PRO A 114 7.39 -6.93 -17.85
C PRO A 114 6.21 -5.97 -18.06
N VAL A 115 4.97 -6.47 -18.00
CA VAL A 115 3.75 -5.64 -18.07
C VAL A 115 3.61 -4.76 -16.84
N HIS A 116 3.90 -5.28 -15.66
CA HIS A 116 3.87 -4.55 -14.40
C HIS A 116 4.99 -3.51 -14.37
N ASP A 117 6.21 -3.90 -14.76
CA ASP A 117 7.36 -3.01 -14.82
C ASP A 117 7.06 -1.81 -15.75
N SER A 118 6.52 -2.08 -16.94
CA SER A 118 6.10 -1.04 -17.89
C SER A 118 5.00 -0.14 -17.31
N ALA A 119 4.00 -0.73 -16.64
CA ALA A 119 2.93 0.04 -16.03
C ALA A 119 3.43 0.93 -14.89
N TYR A 120 4.34 0.41 -14.05
CA TYR A 120 4.95 1.09 -12.92
C TYR A 120 5.75 2.32 -13.39
N GLU A 121 6.64 2.13 -14.36
CA GLU A 121 7.44 3.22 -14.94
C GLU A 121 6.55 4.35 -15.50
N LYS A 122 5.45 4.01 -16.18
CA LYS A 122 4.52 5.01 -16.71
C LYS A 122 3.73 5.74 -15.62
N ILE A 123 3.40 5.10 -14.50
CA ILE A 123 2.80 5.79 -13.34
C ILE A 123 3.84 6.71 -12.71
N PHE A 124 5.04 6.20 -12.48
CA PHE A 124 6.13 6.91 -11.83
C PHE A 124 6.52 8.16 -12.63
N GLY A 125 6.59 8.05 -13.95
CA GLY A 125 6.81 9.19 -14.85
C GLY A 125 5.59 10.12 -15.01
N GLY A 126 4.43 9.74 -14.49
CA GLY A 126 3.16 10.47 -14.62
C GLY A 126 2.50 10.38 -16.00
N GLU A 127 3.12 9.69 -16.97
CA GLU A 127 2.70 9.65 -18.36
C GLU A 127 1.43 8.81 -18.58
N ALA A 128 1.23 7.73 -17.82
CA ALA A 128 0.14 6.76 -18.02
C ALA A 128 -1.27 7.36 -18.06
N LEU A 129 -1.46 8.46 -17.34
CA LEU A 129 -2.75 9.03 -17.00
C LEU A 129 -2.98 10.40 -17.64
N GLU A 130 -1.99 10.90 -18.40
CA GLU A 130 -2.11 12.14 -19.14
C GLU A 130 -3.10 11.97 -20.31
N PRO A 131 -4.09 12.87 -20.47
CA PRO A 131 -5.05 12.78 -21.58
C PRO A 131 -4.41 12.78 -22.98
N ALA A 132 -3.17 13.28 -23.08
CA ALA A 132 -2.40 13.36 -24.32
C ALA A 132 -1.30 12.28 -24.43
N ALA A 133 -1.26 11.29 -23.52
CA ALA A 133 -0.13 10.39 -23.35
C ALA A 133 0.22 9.57 -24.61
N GLY A 134 -0.72 9.35 -25.52
CA GLY A 134 -0.44 8.61 -26.77
C GLY A 134 0.20 7.25 -26.47
N ASP A 135 1.45 7.06 -26.91
CA ASP A 135 2.23 5.83 -26.64
C ASP A 135 2.64 5.67 -25.16
N GLY A 136 2.66 6.76 -24.39
CA GLY A 136 2.87 6.78 -22.94
C GLY A 136 1.62 6.39 -22.13
N ALA A 137 0.45 6.26 -22.79
CA ALA A 137 -0.77 5.80 -22.12
C ALA A 137 -0.62 4.32 -21.73
N TRP A 138 -1.37 3.92 -20.70
CA TRP A 138 -1.54 2.50 -20.43
C TRP A 138 -2.30 1.79 -21.53
N THR A 139 -1.76 0.64 -21.91
CA THR A 139 -2.49 -0.38 -22.65
C THR A 139 -3.59 -0.99 -21.78
N ALA A 140 -4.53 -1.69 -22.41
CA ALA A 140 -5.57 -2.43 -21.69
C ALA A 140 -4.98 -3.53 -20.78
N GLU A 141 -3.85 -4.12 -21.19
CA GLU A 141 -3.14 -5.15 -20.43
C GLU A 141 -2.48 -4.57 -19.19
N GLU A 142 -1.74 -3.46 -19.34
CA GLU A 142 -1.12 -2.74 -18.22
C GLU A 142 -2.18 -2.27 -17.21
N ARG A 143 -3.27 -1.67 -17.68
CA ARG A 143 -4.38 -1.26 -16.81
C ARG A 143 -5.01 -2.46 -16.09
N GLY A 144 -5.16 -3.59 -16.79
CA GLY A 144 -5.67 -4.83 -16.21
C GLY A 144 -4.76 -5.37 -15.11
N ALA A 145 -3.45 -5.39 -15.35
CA ALA A 145 -2.44 -5.83 -14.39
C ALA A 145 -2.44 -4.97 -13.12
N VAL A 146 -2.45 -3.64 -13.28
CA VAL A 146 -2.52 -2.71 -12.13
C VAL A 146 -3.81 -2.92 -11.33
N ARG A 147 -4.96 -3.08 -12.00
CA ARG A 147 -6.24 -3.34 -11.32
C ARG A 147 -6.22 -4.65 -10.52
N ASP A 148 -5.63 -5.70 -11.07
CA ASP A 148 -5.54 -7.00 -10.40
C ASP A 148 -4.62 -6.95 -9.19
N LEU A 149 -3.46 -6.28 -9.31
CA LEU A 149 -2.53 -6.07 -8.21
C LEU A 149 -3.17 -5.26 -7.07
N LEU A 150 -3.74 -4.10 -7.38
CA LEU A 150 -4.38 -3.25 -6.38
C LEU A 150 -5.62 -3.92 -5.76
N GLY A 151 -6.39 -4.67 -6.56
CA GLY A 151 -7.53 -5.46 -6.07
C GLY A 151 -7.10 -6.55 -5.10
N THR A 152 -6.02 -7.28 -5.42
CA THR A 152 -5.44 -8.29 -4.52
C THR A 152 -4.88 -7.66 -3.25
N GLY A 153 -4.19 -6.52 -3.37
CA GLY A 153 -3.67 -5.76 -2.25
C GLY A 153 -4.76 -5.25 -1.30
N LEU A 154 -5.89 -4.74 -1.83
CA LEU A 154 -7.05 -4.36 -1.02
C LEU A 154 -7.63 -5.55 -0.25
N ASN A 155 -7.70 -6.73 -0.86
CA ASN A 155 -8.16 -7.94 -0.18
C ASN A 155 -7.18 -8.39 0.91
N LEU A 156 -5.88 -8.29 0.65
CA LEU A 156 -4.83 -8.59 1.63
C LEU A 156 -4.92 -7.66 2.84
N TRP A 157 -5.10 -6.35 2.60
CA TRP A 157 -5.33 -5.36 3.65
C TRP A 157 -6.51 -5.72 4.54
N GLU A 158 -7.68 -6.01 3.96
CA GLU A 158 -8.88 -6.35 4.74
C GLU A 158 -8.66 -7.60 5.61
N GLN A 159 -7.96 -8.61 5.10
CA GLN A 159 -7.59 -9.79 5.89
C GLN A 159 -6.62 -9.46 7.02
N ALA A 160 -5.65 -8.58 6.77
CA ALA A 160 -4.63 -8.19 7.75
C ALA A 160 -5.23 -7.42 8.94
N VAL A 161 -6.22 -6.53 8.69
CA VAL A 161 -6.81 -5.69 9.75
C VAL A 161 -8.06 -6.27 10.41
N HIS A 162 -8.65 -7.33 9.85
CA HIS A 162 -9.89 -7.92 10.35
C HIS A 162 -9.78 -9.42 10.70
N GLY A 163 -8.64 -10.05 10.41
CA GLY A 163 -8.52 -11.51 10.40
C GLY A 163 -9.27 -12.13 9.21
N PRO A 164 -9.19 -13.44 8.98
CA PRO A 164 -10.04 -14.09 7.98
C PRO A 164 -11.49 -13.85 8.39
N GLY A 165 -12.21 -13.04 7.62
CA GLY A 165 -13.65 -12.90 7.78
C GLY A 165 -14.32 -14.27 7.74
N PRO A 166 -15.48 -14.45 8.39
CA PRO A 166 -16.20 -15.71 8.31
C PRO A 166 -16.45 -16.02 6.82
N ALA A 167 -16.04 -17.21 6.38
CA ALA A 167 -16.46 -17.73 5.09
C ALA A 167 -17.99 -17.90 5.14
N ASP A 168 -18.69 -17.18 4.28
CA ASP A 168 -20.11 -17.45 3.98
C ASP A 168 -20.26 -18.81 3.27
#